data_AF-A0A9N8EL37-F1
#
_entry.id   AF-A0A9N8EL37-F1
#
_cell.length_a   1.000
_cell.length_b   1.000
_cell.length_c   1.000
_cell.angle_alpha   90.00
_cell.angle_beta   90.00
_cell.angle_gamma   90.00
#
_symmetry.space_group_name_H-M   'P 1'
#
loop_
_entity.id
_entity.type
_entity.pdbx_description
1 polymer ?
#
loop_
_entity_poly.entity_id
_entity_poly.type
_entity_poly.pdbx_seq_one_letter_code
_entity_poly.pdbx_strand_id
1 'polypeptide(L)'
;MFRFVAIQVKDDGTVAAAGDSDGGGDTPATMPPIPRDQQTDAGVGVKVAISPSASGGLTIHIRTKIETWWSFIEAAVIQVGDQMLEVRGREEGEEARYWVNGLEGDENVANDTNLAVMQDALANNLKGFKIIHKKVSKKQQAFRINLNNQGDSVSIRTFKDWVSVNLHVNPKAHNFDGVSGGMMGAYPSGAMLMRNGATIASDPNEFGNEWQVRADEPMLFHDRAGPQHLEKCIMPTAEKTSEERQRGRLGETLITEDDAELACARVSPNSFKQCVFDVLATNDKDMAGAY
;
A
#
# COMPACT_ATOMS: atom_id res chain seq x y z
N MET A 1 0.02 12.24 -2.40
CA MET A 1 1.37 11.67 -2.24
C MET A 1 1.26 10.53 -1.24
N PHE A 2 1.08 9.28 -1.66
CA PHE A 2 1.13 8.15 -0.74
C PHE A 2 2.60 7.88 -0.43
N ARG A 3 2.97 8.09 0.83
CA ARG A 3 4.24 7.65 1.39
C ARG A 3 3.97 6.32 2.10
N PHE A 4 5.02 5.61 2.49
CA PHE A 4 4.86 4.46 3.38
C PHE A 4 4.03 4.93 4.57
N VAL A 5 2.87 4.33 4.78
CA VAL A 5 1.96 4.65 5.87
C VAL A 5 1.40 3.31 6.30
N ALA A 6 1.64 2.92 7.55
CA ALA A 6 0.79 1.91 8.14
C ALA A 6 -0.62 2.48 8.21
N ILE A 7 -1.55 1.85 7.50
CA ILE A 7 -2.92 2.36 7.42
C ILE A 7 -3.60 2.07 8.75
N GLN A 8 -3.87 3.13 9.53
CA GLN A 8 -4.70 3.02 10.71
C GLN A 8 -6.16 2.83 10.32
N VAL A 9 -6.77 1.78 10.85
CA VAL A 9 -8.22 1.66 10.92
C VAL A 9 -8.72 2.55 12.05
N LYS A 10 -9.62 3.48 11.74
CA LYS A 10 -10.33 4.30 12.73
C LYS A 10 -11.56 3.56 13.23
N ASP A 11 -11.75 3.60 14.55
CA ASP A 11 -12.95 3.13 15.23
C ASP A 11 -14.11 4.13 14.99
N ASP A 12 -15.23 3.66 14.44
CA ASP A 12 -16.50 4.41 14.41
C ASP A 12 -17.25 4.18 15.73
N GLY A 13 -16.71 4.77 16.79
CA GLY A 13 -17.35 4.77 18.11
C GLY A 13 -18.74 5.41 18.09
N THR A 14 -19.78 4.57 17.99
CA THR A 14 -21.13 4.91 18.44
C THR A 14 -21.37 4.24 19.80
N VAL A 15 -21.47 5.07 20.84
CA VAL A 15 -21.87 4.65 22.19
C VAL A 15 -23.33 5.02 22.40
N ALA A 16 -24.15 4.02 22.73
CA ALA A 16 -25.37 4.14 23.54
C ALA A 16 -25.64 2.74 24.15
N ALA A 17 -25.27 2.48 25.42
CA ALA A 17 -25.96 2.81 26.67
C ALA A 17 -26.80 1.64 27.24
N ALA A 18 -26.40 1.22 28.45
CA ALA A 18 -27.21 0.85 29.62
C ALA A 18 -27.07 -0.59 30.15
N GLY A 19 -26.78 -0.69 31.46
CA GLY A 19 -27.10 -1.86 32.28
C GLY A 19 -26.12 -2.15 33.41
N ASP A 20 -26.30 -1.50 34.56
CA ASP A 20 -25.76 -1.95 35.86
C ASP A 20 -26.36 -3.32 36.24
N SER A 21 -25.51 -4.27 36.67
CA SER A 21 -25.83 -5.20 37.76
C SER A 21 -24.58 -5.96 38.23
N ASP A 22 -24.39 -5.94 39.55
CA ASP A 22 -23.37 -6.61 40.36
C ASP A 22 -23.14 -8.11 40.08
N GLY A 23 -21.90 -8.57 40.35
CA GLY A 23 -21.69 -9.83 41.10
C GLY A 23 -20.61 -10.78 40.60
N GLY A 24 -19.65 -11.09 41.48
CA GLY A 24 -19.02 -12.42 41.59
C GLY A 24 -17.71 -12.61 40.84
N GLY A 25 -16.62 -12.78 41.59
CA GLY A 25 -15.28 -13.03 41.05
C GLY A 25 -15.08 -14.44 40.51
N ASP A 26 -14.12 -14.55 39.61
CA ASP A 26 -13.31 -15.75 39.37
C ASP A 26 -11.99 -15.33 38.71
N THR A 27 -10.91 -16.01 39.09
CA THR A 27 -9.56 -15.78 38.55
C THR A 27 -9.44 -16.42 37.17
N PRO A 28 -8.94 -15.73 36.13
CA PRO A 28 -8.77 -16.38 34.83
C PRO A 28 -7.45 -17.12 34.79
N ALA A 29 -7.55 -18.39 34.43
CA ALA A 29 -6.43 -19.27 34.11
C ALA A 29 -5.56 -18.67 32.99
N THR A 30 -4.25 -18.81 33.15
CA THR A 30 -3.22 -18.49 32.17
C THR A 30 -3.40 -19.33 30.90
N MET A 31 -3.84 -18.71 29.81
CA MET A 31 -3.79 -19.30 28.47
C MET A 31 -2.35 -19.31 27.94
N PRO A 32 -1.90 -20.40 27.31
CA PRO A 32 -0.60 -20.45 26.64
C PRO A 32 -0.61 -19.57 25.37
N PRO A 33 0.55 -19.03 24.96
CA PRO A 33 0.67 -18.20 23.76
C PRO A 33 0.29 -18.99 22.50
N ILE A 34 -0.52 -18.36 21.65
CA ILE A 34 -0.90 -18.87 20.33
C ILE A 34 0.34 -18.81 19.41
N PRO A 35 0.72 -19.90 18.72
CA PRO A 35 1.81 -19.90 17.76
C PRO A 35 1.59 -18.89 16.62
N ARG A 36 2.65 -18.19 16.19
CA ARG A 36 2.64 -17.20 15.08
C ARG A 36 2.20 -17.76 13.72
N ASP A 37 2.12 -19.07 13.57
CA ASP A 37 1.96 -19.73 12.27
C ASP A 37 0.49 -19.87 11.78
N GLN A 38 -0.47 -19.16 12.39
CA GLN A 38 -1.89 -19.19 11.98
C GLN A 38 -2.49 -17.81 11.65
N GLN A 39 -1.67 -16.79 11.37
CA GLN A 39 -2.19 -15.54 10.83
C GLN A 39 -2.47 -15.73 9.33
N THR A 40 -3.75 -15.88 8.98
CA THR A 40 -4.20 -16.00 7.59
C THR A 40 -3.77 -14.77 6.79
N ASP A 41 -2.95 -14.96 5.76
CA ASP A 41 -2.51 -13.92 4.81
C ASP A 41 -3.72 -13.22 4.16
N ALA A 42 -4.12 -12.09 4.73
CA ALA A 42 -5.17 -11.23 4.19
C ALA A 42 -4.55 -10.23 3.21
N GLY A 43 -4.07 -10.73 2.08
CA GLY A 43 -3.64 -9.92 0.93
C GLY A 43 -4.84 -9.35 0.19
N VAL A 44 -5.10 -8.04 0.21
CA VAL A 44 -6.21 -7.44 -0.57
C VAL A 44 -5.69 -6.65 -1.75
N GLY A 45 -6.07 -7.06 -2.95
CA GLY A 45 -5.84 -6.32 -4.19
C GLY A 45 -6.78 -5.12 -4.31
N VAL A 46 -6.27 -3.90 -4.33
CA VAL A 46 -7.06 -2.66 -4.46
C VAL A 46 -6.59 -1.83 -5.65
N LYS A 47 -7.55 -1.20 -6.35
CA LYS A 47 -7.29 -0.37 -7.53
C LYS A 47 -7.05 1.09 -7.13
N VAL A 48 -5.86 1.58 -7.39
CA VAL A 48 -5.41 2.91 -6.95
C VAL A 48 -5.65 3.99 -8.00
N ALA A 49 -5.58 3.67 -9.29
CA ALA A 49 -5.83 4.63 -10.36
C ALA A 49 -6.22 3.97 -11.69
N ILE A 50 -7.08 4.65 -12.46
CA ILE A 50 -7.34 4.49 -13.90
C ILE A 50 -7.11 5.85 -14.57
N SER A 51 -6.59 5.92 -15.79
CA SER A 51 -6.42 7.17 -16.59
C SER A 51 -6.71 6.87 -18.09
N PRO A 52 -7.06 7.84 -18.97
CA PRO A 52 -7.79 7.57 -20.19
C PRO A 52 -6.90 7.17 -21.37
N SER A 53 -7.61 6.66 -22.37
CA SER A 53 -7.24 5.84 -23.52
C SER A 53 -6.29 6.43 -24.57
N ALA A 54 -5.63 7.57 -24.35
CA ALA A 54 -4.70 8.13 -25.35
C ALA A 54 -3.30 7.49 -25.31
N SER A 55 -2.93 6.86 -24.18
CA SER A 55 -1.61 6.24 -23.92
C SER A 55 -1.68 4.73 -23.63
N GLY A 56 -2.77 4.06 -24.04
CA GLY A 56 -3.02 2.66 -23.66
C GLY A 56 -3.58 2.49 -22.23
N GLY A 57 -3.88 3.60 -21.53
CA GLY A 57 -4.41 3.60 -20.17
C GLY A 57 -3.34 3.31 -19.11
N LEU A 58 -3.50 3.89 -17.92
CA LEU A 58 -2.68 3.60 -16.74
C LEU A 58 -3.56 2.91 -15.71
N THR A 59 -3.20 1.70 -15.30
CA THR A 59 -3.84 1.00 -14.18
C THR A 59 -2.81 0.73 -13.11
N ILE A 60 -3.16 1.01 -11.85
CA ILE A 60 -2.31 0.72 -10.70
C ILE A 60 -3.11 -0.15 -9.72
N HIS A 61 -2.64 -1.36 -9.46
CA HIS A 61 -3.15 -2.21 -8.39
C HIS A 61 -2.12 -2.28 -7.26
N ILE A 62 -2.60 -2.31 -6.02
CA ILE A 62 -1.77 -2.57 -4.84
C ILE A 62 -2.31 -3.78 -4.11
N ARG A 63 -1.43 -4.50 -3.41
CA ARG A 63 -1.80 -5.56 -2.49
C ARG A 63 -1.39 -5.15 -1.09
N THR A 64 -2.32 -5.21 -0.15
CA THR A 64 -2.04 -4.91 1.26
C THR A 64 -2.01 -6.17 2.09
N LYS A 65 -1.07 -6.27 3.04
CA LYS A 65 -0.99 -7.33 4.04
C LYS A 65 -1.26 -6.75 5.43
N ILE A 66 -2.05 -7.47 6.23
CA ILE A 66 -2.31 -7.13 7.63
C ILE A 66 -1.26 -7.81 8.50
N GLU A 67 -0.60 -7.01 9.33
CA GLU A 67 0.35 -7.45 10.35
C GLU A 67 -0.22 -7.03 11.70
N THR A 68 -0.68 -8.01 12.50
CA THR A 68 -1.35 -7.74 13.79
C THR A 68 -2.57 -6.79 13.63
N TRP A 69 -2.44 -5.53 14.05
CA TRP A 69 -3.47 -4.49 14.03
C TRP A 69 -3.23 -3.38 13.00
N TRP A 70 -2.15 -3.47 12.23
CA TRP A 70 -1.81 -2.52 11.19
C TRP A 70 -1.66 -3.24 9.85
N SER A 71 -1.52 -2.48 8.76
CA SER A 71 -1.36 -3.03 7.43
C SER A 71 -0.38 -2.21 6.62
N PHE A 72 0.22 -2.83 5.62
CA PHE A 72 1.13 -2.20 4.68
C PHE A 72 0.88 -2.70 3.27
N ILE A 73 1.40 -1.98 2.27
CA ILE A 73 1.38 -2.45 0.89
C ILE A 73 2.55 -3.41 0.72
N GLU A 74 2.27 -4.68 0.46
CA GLU A 74 3.31 -5.70 0.22
C GLU A 74 3.72 -5.77 -1.26
N ALA A 75 2.83 -5.41 -2.17
CA ALA A 75 3.10 -5.43 -3.60
C ALA A 75 2.32 -4.37 -4.36
N ALA A 76 2.84 -3.95 -5.51
CA ALA A 76 2.16 -3.05 -6.43
C ALA A 76 2.41 -3.47 -7.88
N VAL A 77 1.38 -3.36 -8.72
CA VAL A 77 1.48 -3.55 -10.17
C VAL A 77 1.09 -2.26 -10.86
N ILE A 78 1.93 -1.83 -11.79
CA ILE A 78 1.62 -0.76 -12.74
C ILE A 78 1.48 -1.37 -14.12
N GLN A 79 0.33 -1.15 -14.75
CA GLN A 79 0.07 -1.47 -16.14
C GLN A 79 -0.01 -0.18 -16.96
N VAL A 80 0.74 -0.13 -18.05
CA VAL A 80 0.67 0.93 -19.07
C VAL A 80 0.52 0.27 -20.43
N GLY A 81 -0.63 0.44 -21.07
CA GLY A 81 -0.97 -0.38 -22.25
C GLY A 81 -0.89 -1.86 -21.92
N ASP A 82 -0.15 -2.62 -22.72
CA ASP A 82 0.02 -4.07 -22.54
C ASP A 82 1.23 -4.44 -21.66
N GLN A 83 1.93 -3.45 -21.11
CA GLN A 83 3.13 -3.68 -20.32
C GLN A 83 2.83 -3.57 -18.82
N MET A 84 3.33 -4.52 -18.04
CA MET A 84 3.12 -4.61 -16.60
C MET A 84 4.45 -4.66 -15.86
N LEU A 85 4.57 -3.86 -14.81
CA LEU A 85 5.64 -3.94 -13.82
C LEU A 85 5.01 -4.24 -12.45
N GLU A 86 5.24 -5.44 -11.95
CA GLU A 86 4.95 -5.81 -10.56
C GLU A 86 6.20 -5.60 -9.71
N VAL A 87 6.04 -5.05 -8.51
CA VAL A 87 7.10 -4.90 -7.52
C VAL A 87 6.57 -5.38 -6.18
N ARG A 88 7.30 -6.27 -5.51
CA ARG A 88 7.01 -6.78 -4.18
C ARG A 88 8.08 -6.32 -3.21
N GLY A 89 7.67 -6.06 -1.97
CA GLY A 89 8.58 -5.87 -0.86
C GLY A 89 9.47 -7.08 -0.65
N ARG A 90 10.43 -6.93 0.24
CA ARG A 90 11.27 -8.04 0.71
C ARG A 90 10.43 -9.10 1.43
N GLU A 91 10.82 -10.36 1.25
CA GLU A 91 10.46 -11.46 2.15
C GLU A 91 11.65 -11.80 3.07
N GLU A 92 11.39 -12.45 4.20
CA GLU A 92 12.41 -12.69 5.23
C GLU A 92 13.69 -13.33 4.65
N GLY A 93 14.81 -12.61 4.74
CA GLY A 93 16.10 -13.07 4.21
C GLY A 93 16.40 -12.70 2.75
N GLU A 94 15.43 -12.28 1.97
CA GLU A 94 15.57 -12.03 0.53
C GLU A 94 15.71 -10.53 0.19
N GLU A 95 15.88 -10.18 -1.09
CA GLU A 95 15.77 -8.79 -1.54
C GLU A 95 14.34 -8.50 -2.06
N ALA A 96 14.01 -7.24 -2.29
CA ALA A 96 12.78 -6.89 -2.98
C ALA A 96 12.80 -7.43 -4.43
N ARG A 97 11.68 -7.99 -4.88
CA ARG A 97 11.53 -8.63 -6.18
C ARG A 97 10.63 -7.82 -7.11
N TYR A 98 10.81 -7.99 -8.41
CA TYR A 98 9.94 -7.41 -9.42
C TYR A 98 9.76 -8.34 -10.61
N TRP A 99 8.64 -8.16 -11.31
CA TRP A 99 8.30 -8.91 -12.50
C TRP A 99 7.88 -7.95 -13.61
N VAL A 100 8.35 -8.23 -14.82
CA VAL A 100 7.94 -7.56 -16.04
C VAL A 100 7.12 -8.53 -16.86
N ASN A 101 5.85 -8.21 -17.07
CA ASN A 101 4.90 -9.09 -17.78
C ASN A 101 4.88 -10.54 -17.22
N GLY A 102 4.99 -10.68 -15.90
CA GLY A 102 5.02 -11.96 -15.20
C GLY A 102 6.36 -12.70 -15.22
N LEU A 103 7.39 -12.16 -15.88
CA LEU A 103 8.75 -12.69 -15.85
C LEU A 103 9.57 -11.96 -14.79
N GLU A 104 10.20 -12.71 -13.89
CA GLU A 104 11.00 -12.14 -12.81
C GLU A 104 12.21 -11.39 -13.36
N GLY A 105 12.50 -10.23 -12.77
CA GLY A 105 13.66 -9.41 -13.10
C GLY A 105 14.96 -9.95 -12.53
N ASP A 106 16.08 -9.45 -13.03
CA ASP A 106 17.41 -9.79 -12.51
C ASP A 106 17.80 -8.83 -11.36
N GLU A 107 18.41 -9.36 -10.31
CA GLU A 107 19.00 -8.54 -9.23
C GLU A 107 20.03 -7.53 -9.76
N ASN A 108 20.74 -7.89 -10.85
CA ASN A 108 21.67 -7.05 -11.57
C ASN A 108 20.99 -6.33 -12.74
N VAL A 109 20.28 -5.26 -12.39
CA VAL A 109 19.55 -4.35 -13.30
C VAL A 109 20.30 -3.96 -14.57
N ALA A 110 21.62 -3.78 -14.50
CA ALA A 110 22.44 -3.40 -15.66
C ALA A 110 22.39 -4.45 -16.79
N ASN A 111 22.08 -5.70 -16.44
CA ASN A 111 21.96 -6.83 -17.36
C ASN A 111 20.51 -7.32 -17.47
N ASP A 112 19.54 -6.64 -16.86
CA ASP A 112 18.15 -7.09 -16.89
C ASP A 112 17.56 -6.88 -18.30
N THR A 113 17.44 -7.99 -19.01
CA THR A 113 16.87 -8.04 -20.35
C THR A 113 15.36 -7.79 -20.35
N ASN A 114 14.64 -8.17 -19.30
CA ASN A 114 13.19 -7.98 -19.20
C ASN A 114 12.84 -6.49 -19.05
N LEU A 115 13.57 -5.76 -18.19
CA LEU A 115 13.39 -4.32 -18.04
C LEU A 115 13.77 -3.57 -19.32
N ALA A 116 14.83 -4.00 -20.00
CA ALA A 116 15.23 -3.46 -21.30
C ALA A 116 14.16 -3.71 -22.38
N VAL A 117 13.57 -4.90 -22.42
CA VAL A 117 12.48 -5.26 -23.34
C VAL A 117 11.23 -4.41 -23.07
N MET A 118 10.82 -4.24 -21.82
CA MET A 118 9.70 -3.36 -21.48
C MET A 118 9.99 -1.91 -21.85
N GLN A 119 11.21 -1.43 -21.58
CA GLN A 119 11.63 -0.09 -21.95
C GLN A 119 11.57 0.13 -23.48
N ASP A 120 11.98 -0.85 -24.27
CA ASP A 120 11.90 -0.81 -25.74
C ASP A 120 10.45 -0.87 -26.22
N ALA A 121 9.64 -1.80 -25.67
CA ALA A 121 8.22 -1.91 -25.98
C ALA A 121 7.45 -0.62 -25.69
N LEU A 122 7.71 0.01 -24.54
CA LEU A 122 7.12 1.29 -24.15
C LEU A 122 7.62 2.44 -25.04
N ALA A 123 8.90 2.46 -25.41
CA ALA A 123 9.45 3.48 -26.30
C ALA A 123 8.85 3.39 -27.71
N ASN A 124 8.70 2.17 -28.23
CA ASN A 124 8.19 1.91 -29.58
C ASN A 124 6.67 2.10 -29.69
N ASN A 125 5.90 1.63 -28.69
CA ASN A 125 4.44 1.66 -28.73
C ASN A 125 3.84 2.96 -28.17
N LEU A 126 4.49 3.58 -27.19
CA LEU A 126 3.89 4.67 -26.41
C LEU A 126 4.72 5.97 -26.39
N LYS A 127 5.82 6.06 -27.17
CA LYS A 127 6.64 7.26 -27.44
C LYS A 127 6.71 8.27 -26.29
N GLY A 128 7.62 8.07 -25.34
CA GLY A 128 7.88 9.02 -24.24
C GLY A 128 7.94 8.39 -22.86
N PHE A 129 7.71 7.09 -22.77
CA PHE A 129 7.81 6.36 -21.52
C PHE A 129 9.24 5.94 -21.23
N LYS A 130 9.68 6.18 -19.99
CA LYS A 130 11.01 5.79 -19.52
C LYS A 130 10.92 5.22 -18.12
N ILE A 131 11.44 4.02 -17.93
CA ILE A 131 11.63 3.39 -16.64
C ILE A 131 13.04 3.71 -16.15
N ILE A 132 13.12 4.16 -14.92
CA ILE A 132 14.35 4.41 -14.19
C ILE A 132 14.30 3.52 -12.97
N HIS A 133 15.20 2.54 -12.90
CA HIS A 133 15.37 1.69 -11.73
C HIS A 133 16.65 2.09 -10.99
N LYS A 134 16.57 2.16 -9.66
CA LYS A 134 17.71 2.39 -8.77
C LYS A 134 17.61 1.49 -7.54
N LYS A 135 18.61 0.64 -7.33
CA LYS A 135 18.87 -0.01 -6.04
C LYS A 135 19.53 1.02 -5.11
N VAL A 136 18.78 1.51 -4.12
CA VAL A 136 19.23 2.57 -3.21
C VAL A 136 20.08 1.97 -2.08
N SER A 137 19.65 0.84 -1.55
CA SER A 137 20.38 0.05 -0.55
C SER A 137 19.92 -1.42 -0.59
N LYS A 138 20.47 -2.28 0.26
CA LYS A 138 19.97 -3.65 0.45
C LYS A 138 18.51 -3.70 0.95
N LYS A 139 18.03 -2.61 1.56
CA LYS A 139 16.68 -2.51 2.11
C LYS A 139 15.73 -1.75 1.18
N GLN A 140 16.20 -1.15 0.08
CA GLN A 140 15.41 -0.20 -0.69
C GLN A 140 15.74 -0.23 -2.17
N GLN A 141 14.70 -0.40 -2.98
CA GLN A 141 14.72 -0.23 -4.43
C GLN A 141 13.71 0.85 -4.84
N ALA A 142 13.96 1.50 -5.97
CA ALA A 142 13.10 2.55 -6.49
C ALA A 142 12.94 2.42 -8.01
N PHE A 143 11.69 2.34 -8.44
CA PHE A 143 11.27 2.38 -9.84
C PHE A 143 10.57 3.71 -10.09
N ARG A 144 10.89 4.35 -11.21
CA ARG A 144 10.18 5.54 -11.70
C ARG A 144 9.85 5.35 -13.16
N ILE A 145 8.57 5.39 -13.48
CA ILE A 145 8.03 5.36 -14.83
C ILE A 145 7.62 6.78 -15.17
N ASN A 146 8.37 7.44 -16.05
CA ASN A 146 7.92 8.68 -16.67
C ASN A 146 6.81 8.34 -17.66
N LEU A 147 5.63 8.95 -17.50
CA LEU A 147 4.46 8.67 -18.32
C LEU A 147 4.40 9.53 -19.59
N ASN A 148 5.09 10.67 -19.57
CA ASN A 148 5.22 11.55 -20.72
C ASN A 148 6.40 12.52 -20.54
N ASN A 149 6.65 13.30 -21.59
CA ASN A 149 7.67 14.35 -21.59
C ASN A 149 7.22 15.63 -20.85
N GLN A 150 5.97 15.68 -20.39
CA GLN A 150 5.38 16.84 -19.71
C GLN A 150 5.57 16.75 -18.19
N GLY A 151 6.12 15.65 -17.67
CA GLY A 151 6.53 15.51 -16.27
C GLY A 151 5.70 14.53 -15.46
N ASP A 152 4.62 13.96 -16.02
CA ASP A 152 3.84 12.95 -15.30
C ASP A 152 4.68 11.70 -15.04
N SER A 153 4.52 11.11 -13.87
CA SER A 153 5.29 9.92 -13.51
C SER A 153 4.63 9.11 -12.41
N VAL A 154 4.84 7.80 -12.44
CA VAL A 154 4.59 6.93 -11.30
C VAL A 154 5.93 6.51 -10.72
N SER A 155 6.05 6.44 -9.41
CA SER A 155 7.18 5.80 -8.76
C SER A 155 6.74 4.74 -7.77
N ILE A 156 7.39 3.58 -7.81
CA ILE A 156 7.29 2.56 -6.78
C ILE A 156 8.59 2.59 -5.98
N ARG A 157 8.51 2.56 -4.65
CA ARG A 157 9.68 2.34 -3.80
C ARG A 157 9.42 1.21 -2.85
N THR A 158 10.43 0.40 -2.60
CA THR A 158 10.40 -0.62 -1.55
C THR A 158 11.21 -0.16 -0.36
N PHE A 159 10.79 -0.50 0.86
CA PHE A 159 11.61 -0.35 2.06
C PHE A 159 11.35 -1.55 2.96
N LYS A 160 12.34 -2.44 3.08
CA LYS A 160 12.12 -3.79 3.64
C LYS A 160 10.92 -4.42 2.91
N ASP A 161 9.92 -4.86 3.66
CA ASP A 161 8.77 -5.62 3.17
C ASP A 161 7.68 -4.69 2.63
N TRP A 162 7.86 -3.38 2.79
CA TRP A 162 6.88 -2.38 2.41
C TRP A 162 7.10 -1.89 0.99
N VAL A 163 6.00 -1.53 0.35
CA VAL A 163 5.95 -0.87 -0.94
C VAL A 163 5.23 0.48 -0.79
N SER A 164 5.68 1.49 -1.53
CA SER A 164 4.95 2.75 -1.67
C SER A 164 4.81 3.08 -3.14
N VAL A 165 3.64 3.61 -3.50
CA VAL A 165 3.33 4.05 -4.87
C VAL A 165 3.04 5.53 -4.87
N ASN A 166 3.66 6.27 -5.77
CA ASN A 166 3.47 7.71 -5.91
C ASN A 166 3.12 8.06 -7.34
N LEU A 167 1.94 8.63 -7.55
CA LEU A 167 1.58 9.27 -8.82
C LEU A 167 1.86 10.77 -8.71
N HIS A 168 2.74 11.26 -9.57
CA HIS A 168 2.99 12.68 -9.78
C HIS A 168 2.36 13.09 -11.11
N VAL A 169 1.46 14.07 -11.04
CA VAL A 169 0.78 14.66 -12.19
C VAL A 169 1.21 16.11 -12.32
N ASN A 170 1.61 16.52 -13.52
CA ASN A 170 1.79 17.90 -13.89
C ASN A 170 0.40 18.54 -14.06
N PRO A 171 0.03 19.49 -13.19
CA PRO A 171 -1.31 20.10 -13.22
C PRO A 171 -1.59 20.90 -14.49
N LYS A 172 -0.56 21.27 -15.26
CA LYS A 172 -0.71 21.99 -16.54
C LYS A 172 -0.98 21.06 -17.72
N ALA A 173 -0.77 19.76 -17.54
CA ALA A 173 -0.86 18.78 -18.61
C ALA A 173 -2.29 18.28 -18.82
N HIS A 174 -3.17 18.40 -17.81
CA HIS A 174 -4.59 18.01 -17.86
C HIS A 174 -4.86 16.55 -18.26
N ASN A 175 -3.84 15.68 -18.26
CA ASN A 175 -3.94 14.30 -18.73
C ASN A 175 -4.84 13.40 -17.86
N PHE A 176 -5.17 13.86 -16.64
CA PHE A 176 -5.94 13.11 -15.65
C PHE A 176 -7.29 13.77 -15.31
N ASP A 177 -7.63 14.88 -15.96
CA ASP A 177 -8.82 15.66 -15.62
C ASP A 177 -10.12 14.90 -15.94
N GLY A 178 -10.92 14.62 -14.90
CA GLY A 178 -12.25 14.00 -15.05
C GLY A 178 -12.24 12.53 -15.50
N VAL A 179 -11.06 11.92 -15.57
CA VAL A 179 -10.83 10.57 -16.11
C VAL A 179 -10.19 9.63 -15.09
N SER A 180 -9.80 10.15 -13.93
CA SER A 180 -9.25 9.32 -12.86
C SER A 180 -10.35 8.71 -11.98
N GLY A 181 -10.20 7.41 -11.72
CA GLY A 181 -10.99 6.66 -10.75
C GLY A 181 -10.08 5.69 -9.98
N GLY A 182 -10.48 5.32 -8.76
CA GLY A 182 -9.68 4.50 -7.86
C GLY A 182 -9.58 5.11 -6.47
N MET A 183 -8.80 4.49 -5.60
CA MET A 183 -8.56 5.00 -4.25
C MET A 183 -7.87 6.36 -4.18
N MET A 184 -7.27 6.85 -5.26
CA MET A 184 -6.75 8.23 -5.33
C MET A 184 -7.86 9.29 -5.48
N GLY A 185 -9.10 8.87 -5.75
CA GLY A 185 -10.23 9.75 -6.01
C GLY A 185 -10.22 10.35 -7.43
N ALA A 186 -11.20 11.22 -7.67
CA ALA A 186 -11.34 11.96 -8.92
C ALA A 186 -10.34 13.12 -8.99
N TYR A 187 -9.63 13.27 -10.10
CA TYR A 187 -8.68 14.37 -10.32
C TYR A 187 -9.37 15.51 -11.07
N PRO A 188 -9.13 16.78 -10.68
CA PRO A 188 -8.19 17.25 -9.66
C PRO A 188 -8.75 17.34 -8.23
N SER A 189 -10.03 17.05 -8.02
CA SER A 189 -10.73 17.35 -6.75
C SER A 189 -10.31 16.49 -5.55
N GLY A 190 -9.77 15.30 -5.80
CA GLY A 190 -9.55 14.25 -4.80
C GLY A 190 -10.84 13.67 -4.23
N ALA A 191 -12.00 13.92 -4.85
CA ALA A 191 -13.29 13.43 -4.34
C ALA A 191 -13.32 11.90 -4.33
N MET A 192 -13.85 11.31 -3.25
CA MET A 192 -14.04 9.87 -3.07
C MET A 192 -15.17 9.34 -3.97
N LEU A 193 -14.96 9.44 -5.29
CA LEU A 193 -15.93 9.07 -6.31
C LEU A 193 -16.02 7.54 -6.41
N MET A 194 -17.21 7.01 -6.18
CA MET A 194 -17.51 5.58 -6.32
C MET A 194 -17.40 5.15 -7.78
N ARG A 195 -17.35 3.84 -8.02
CA ARG A 195 -17.16 3.26 -9.35
C ARG A 195 -18.30 3.56 -10.33
N ASN A 196 -19.48 3.95 -9.83
CA ASN A 196 -20.60 4.41 -10.65
C ASN A 196 -20.37 5.81 -11.27
N GLY A 197 -19.29 6.51 -10.91
CA GLY A 197 -18.92 7.82 -11.44
C GLY A 197 -19.82 8.97 -10.99
N ALA A 198 -20.76 8.74 -10.06
CA ALA A 198 -21.76 9.72 -9.64
C ALA A 198 -21.83 9.90 -8.12
N THR A 199 -21.65 8.83 -7.35
CA THR A 199 -21.73 8.89 -5.88
C THR A 199 -20.41 9.31 -5.30
N ILE A 200 -20.42 10.31 -4.43
CA ILE A 200 -19.26 10.69 -3.60
C ILE A 200 -19.46 10.03 -2.23
N ALA A 201 -18.56 9.11 -1.87
CA ALA A 201 -18.59 8.47 -0.55
C ALA A 201 -18.23 9.47 0.54
N SER A 202 -18.88 9.34 1.70
CA SER A 202 -18.50 10.07 2.92
C SER A 202 -17.65 9.22 3.86
N ASP A 203 -17.81 7.89 3.81
CA ASP A 203 -17.05 6.94 4.60
C ASP A 203 -15.84 6.41 3.80
N PRO A 204 -14.59 6.63 4.28
CA PRO A 204 -13.40 6.07 3.67
C PRO A 204 -13.37 4.54 3.61
N ASN A 205 -14.01 3.84 4.57
CA ASN A 205 -14.05 2.38 4.59
C ASN A 205 -14.97 1.84 3.48
N GLU A 206 -16.17 2.41 3.34
CA GLU A 206 -17.05 2.13 2.21
C GLU A 206 -16.35 2.41 0.87
N PHE A 207 -15.68 3.57 0.77
CA PHE A 207 -14.91 3.94 -0.43
C PHE A 207 -13.80 2.95 -0.75
N GLY A 208 -13.02 2.53 0.24
CA GLY A 208 -11.96 1.53 0.06
C GLY A 208 -12.49 0.18 -0.42
N ASN A 209 -13.60 -0.27 0.16
CA ASN A 209 -14.25 -1.53 -0.22
C ASN A 209 -14.80 -1.51 -1.67
N GLU A 210 -15.35 -0.39 -2.13
CA GLU A 210 -15.84 -0.26 -3.52
C GLU A 210 -14.73 -0.41 -4.56
N TRP A 211 -13.50 -0.06 -4.18
CA TRP A 211 -12.32 -0.12 -5.04
C TRP A 211 -11.51 -1.42 -4.92
N GLN A 212 -12.02 -2.43 -4.20
CA GLN A 212 -11.49 -3.79 -4.27
C GLN A 212 -11.56 -4.29 -5.73
N VAL A 213 -10.51 -4.98 -6.17
CA VAL A 213 -10.45 -5.54 -7.52
C VAL A 213 -11.49 -6.66 -7.65
N ARG A 214 -12.34 -6.57 -8.67
CA ARG A 214 -13.42 -7.54 -8.90
C ARG A 214 -12.95 -8.76 -9.71
N ALA A 215 -13.67 -9.87 -9.60
CA ALA A 215 -13.34 -11.11 -10.32
C ALA A 215 -13.49 -11.00 -11.85
N ASP A 216 -14.29 -10.04 -12.33
CA ASP A 216 -14.46 -9.70 -13.75
C ASP A 216 -13.43 -8.69 -14.26
N GLU A 217 -12.57 -8.15 -13.38
CA GLU A 217 -11.44 -7.30 -13.75
C GLU A 217 -10.18 -8.14 -14.03
N PRO A 218 -9.26 -7.66 -14.89
CA PRO A 218 -8.03 -8.39 -15.18
C PRO A 218 -7.16 -8.51 -13.92
N MET A 219 -6.70 -9.74 -13.65
CA MET A 219 -5.69 -10.00 -12.64
C MET A 219 -4.34 -9.50 -13.15
N LEU A 220 -3.81 -8.45 -12.52
CA LEU A 220 -2.51 -7.87 -12.91
C LEU A 220 -1.31 -8.48 -12.17
N PHE A 221 -1.55 -9.10 -11.00
CA PHE A 221 -0.50 -9.79 -10.26
C PHE A 221 -0.22 -11.15 -10.90
N HIS A 222 1.05 -11.56 -10.91
CA HIS A 222 1.45 -12.87 -11.43
C HIS A 222 0.88 -14.04 -10.61
N ASP A 223 0.67 -13.82 -9.31
CA ASP A 223 0.09 -14.80 -8.38
C ASP A 223 -1.27 -14.36 -7.83
N ARG A 224 -2.04 -15.33 -7.33
CA ARG A 224 -3.28 -15.08 -6.58
C ARG A 224 -3.00 -15.25 -5.09
N ALA A 225 -3.27 -14.22 -4.30
CA ALA A 225 -3.17 -14.29 -2.84
C ALA A 225 -4.28 -13.47 -2.18
N GLY A 226 -4.72 -13.97 -1.02
CA GLY A 226 -5.69 -13.34 -0.12
C GLY A 226 -7.12 -13.19 -0.66
N PRO A 227 -8.01 -12.55 0.12
CA PRO A 227 -9.40 -12.35 -0.23
C PRO A 227 -9.55 -11.46 -1.47
N GLN A 228 -10.19 -12.01 -2.49
CA GLN A 228 -10.60 -11.28 -3.68
C GLN A 228 -12.11 -11.33 -3.78
N HIS A 229 -12.70 -10.34 -4.46
CA HIS A 229 -14.13 -10.32 -4.73
C HIS A 229 -14.62 -11.71 -5.22
N LEU A 230 -15.66 -12.32 -4.65
CA LEU A 230 -16.73 -11.77 -3.81
C LEU A 230 -16.42 -11.69 -2.30
N GLU A 231 -15.26 -12.15 -1.84
CA GLU A 231 -14.88 -12.07 -0.42
C GLU A 231 -14.51 -10.63 -0.06
N LYS A 232 -15.14 -10.09 1.00
CA LYS A 232 -14.86 -8.72 1.47
C LYS A 232 -13.49 -8.65 2.14
N CYS A 233 -12.87 -7.47 2.04
CA CYS A 233 -11.71 -7.13 2.85
C CYS A 233 -12.00 -7.40 4.33
N ILE A 234 -11.13 -8.16 4.99
CA ILE A 234 -11.21 -8.42 6.42
C ILE A 234 -10.55 -7.24 7.12
N MET A 235 -11.36 -6.38 7.74
CA MET A 235 -10.81 -5.32 8.60
C MET A 235 -10.40 -5.94 9.95
N PRO A 236 -9.28 -5.51 10.55
CA PRO A 236 -8.98 -5.81 11.95
C PRO A 236 -10.16 -5.44 12.85
N THR A 237 -10.54 -6.33 13.78
CA THR A 237 -11.61 -6.02 14.75
C THR A 237 -11.13 -4.99 15.77
N ALA A 238 -12.05 -4.13 16.23
CA ALA A 238 -11.77 -3.10 17.24
C ALA A 238 -11.15 -3.66 18.52
N GLU A 239 -11.61 -4.84 18.97
CA GLU A 239 -11.06 -5.56 20.11
C GLU A 239 -9.59 -5.90 19.91
N LYS A 240 -9.24 -6.54 18.78
CA LYS A 240 -7.84 -6.86 18.44
C LYS A 240 -6.96 -5.61 18.32
N THR A 241 -7.49 -4.54 17.71
CA THR A 241 -6.74 -3.27 17.59
C THR A 241 -6.48 -2.65 18.95
N SER A 242 -7.47 -2.68 19.85
CA SER A 242 -7.35 -2.13 21.21
C SER A 242 -6.42 -2.95 22.10
N GLU A 243 -6.55 -4.28 22.09
CA GLU A 243 -5.74 -5.20 22.88
C GLU A 243 -4.28 -5.18 22.45
N GLU A 244 -3.99 -5.19 21.14
CA GLU A 244 -2.61 -5.18 20.65
C GLU A 244 -1.96 -3.80 20.84
N ARG A 245 -2.70 -2.69 20.65
CA ARG A 245 -2.22 -1.35 21.05
C ARG A 245 -1.97 -1.26 22.56
N GLN A 246 -2.83 -1.88 23.36
CA GLN A 246 -2.70 -1.89 24.82
C GLN A 246 -1.53 -2.77 25.27
N ARG A 247 -1.30 -3.93 24.63
CA ARG A 247 -0.11 -4.77 24.86
C ARG A 247 1.18 -4.04 24.53
N GLY A 248 1.21 -3.32 23.41
CA GLY A 248 2.34 -2.44 23.09
C GLY A 248 2.58 -1.40 24.18
N ARG A 249 1.51 -0.74 24.65
CA ARG A 249 1.56 0.26 25.75
C ARG A 249 1.92 -0.32 27.12
N LEU A 250 1.74 -1.61 27.36
CA LEU A 250 2.05 -2.29 28.62
C LEU A 250 3.52 -2.79 28.69
N GLY A 251 4.38 -2.35 27.77
CA GLY A 251 5.84 -2.56 27.85
C GLY A 251 6.40 -3.68 26.99
N GLU A 252 5.60 -4.25 26.07
CA GLU A 252 6.10 -5.18 25.05
C GLU A 252 6.74 -4.46 23.84
N THR A 253 6.46 -3.16 23.63
CA THR A 253 7.21 -2.36 22.66
C THR A 253 8.54 -1.91 23.26
N LEU A 254 9.63 -2.27 22.60
CA LEU A 254 11.00 -1.88 23.00
C LEU A 254 11.29 -0.41 22.69
N ILE A 255 10.46 0.23 21.86
CA ILE A 255 10.64 1.61 21.40
C ILE A 255 9.67 2.53 22.13
N THR A 256 10.21 3.58 22.76
CA THR A 256 9.43 4.65 23.38
C THR A 256 8.99 5.69 22.35
N GLU A 257 8.03 6.55 22.70
CA GLU A 257 7.61 7.67 21.85
C GLU A 257 8.78 8.62 21.57
N ASP A 258 9.57 8.99 22.58
CA ASP A 258 10.79 9.81 22.43
C ASP A 258 11.80 9.19 21.45
N ASP A 259 11.97 7.86 21.52
CA ASP A 259 12.86 7.13 20.61
C ASP A 259 12.36 7.16 19.17
N ALA A 260 11.04 7.04 18.98
CA ALA A 260 10.41 7.11 17.66
C ALA A 260 10.49 8.53 17.08
N GLU A 261 10.23 9.56 17.90
CA GLU A 261 10.39 10.96 17.52
C GLU A 261 11.83 11.27 17.11
N LEU A 262 12.80 10.75 17.86
CA LEU A 262 14.22 10.92 17.54
C LEU A 262 14.60 10.24 16.21
N ALA A 263 14.10 9.02 15.98
CA ALA A 263 14.30 8.32 14.71
C ALA A 263 13.71 9.12 13.53
N CYS A 264 12.54 9.74 13.74
CA CYS A 264 11.82 10.52 12.74
C CYS A 264 12.24 11.99 12.65
N ALA A 265 13.24 12.45 13.42
CA ALA A 265 13.60 13.87 13.54
C ALA A 265 14.00 14.56 12.22
N ARG A 266 14.41 13.78 11.20
CA ARG A 266 14.78 14.28 9.86
C ARG A 266 13.64 14.26 8.85
N VAL A 267 12.50 13.66 9.20
CA VAL A 267 11.33 13.56 8.31
C VAL A 267 10.64 14.92 8.22
N SER A 268 10.11 15.23 7.04
CA SER A 268 9.38 16.49 6.83
C SER A 268 8.19 16.63 7.79
N PRO A 269 7.82 17.84 8.23
CA PRO A 269 6.72 18.05 9.19
C PRO A 269 5.40 17.37 8.80
N ASN A 270 5.09 17.33 7.50
CA ASN A 270 3.86 16.73 6.98
C ASN A 270 3.80 15.20 7.12
N SER A 271 4.95 14.55 7.33
CA SER A 271 5.05 13.09 7.48
C SER A 271 5.60 12.67 8.84
N PHE A 272 5.99 13.63 9.70
CA PHE A 272 6.58 13.33 11.00
C PHE A 272 5.67 12.42 11.85
N LYS A 273 4.39 12.79 11.99
CA LYS A 273 3.43 11.98 12.76
C LYS A 273 3.18 10.59 12.17
N GLN A 274 3.21 10.46 10.84
CA GLN A 274 3.07 9.17 10.16
C GLN A 274 4.31 8.30 10.43
N CYS A 275 5.50 8.88 10.33
CA CYS A 275 6.74 8.19 10.66
C CYS A 275 6.77 7.69 12.10
N VAL A 276 6.44 8.56 13.06
CA VAL A 276 6.41 8.19 14.49
C VAL A 276 5.41 7.06 14.72
N PHE A 277 4.23 7.17 14.12
CA PHE A 277 3.23 6.12 14.18
C PHE A 277 3.75 4.79 13.62
N ASP A 278 4.34 4.78 12.42
CA ASP A 278 4.85 3.57 11.79
C ASP A 278 5.97 2.93 12.63
N VAL A 279 6.93 3.72 13.13
CA VAL A 279 8.03 3.24 13.98
C VAL A 279 7.50 2.56 15.25
N LEU A 280 6.47 3.14 15.87
CA LEU A 280 5.83 2.57 17.06
C LEU A 280 5.01 1.31 16.71
N ALA A 281 4.27 1.33 15.59
CA ALA A 281 3.42 0.23 15.16
C ALA A 281 4.24 -1.01 14.78
N THR A 282 5.37 -0.81 14.09
CA THR A 282 6.27 -1.90 13.71
C THR A 282 7.26 -2.27 14.81
N ASN A 283 7.37 -1.46 15.86
CA ASN A 283 8.42 -1.56 16.87
C ASN A 283 9.82 -1.63 16.23
N ASP A 284 10.08 -0.78 15.22
CA ASP A 284 11.33 -0.75 14.46
C ASP A 284 11.77 0.68 14.06
N LYS A 285 12.87 1.17 14.66
CA LYS A 285 13.42 2.52 14.40
C LYS A 285 13.89 2.72 12.96
N ASP A 286 14.28 1.64 12.28
CA ASP A 286 14.73 1.74 10.88
C ASP A 286 13.59 2.19 9.95
N MET A 287 12.32 2.01 10.34
CA MET A 287 11.17 2.40 9.52
C MET A 287 11.13 3.90 9.21
N ALA A 288 11.80 4.73 10.01
CA ALA A 288 12.01 6.13 9.67
C ALA A 288 12.74 6.33 8.33
N GLY A 289 13.56 5.37 7.90
CA GLY A 289 14.24 5.39 6.60
C GLY A 289 13.33 5.22 5.38
N ALA A 290 12.05 4.87 5.58
CA ALA A 290 11.06 4.81 4.51
C ALA A 290 10.57 6.21 4.07
N TYR A 291 10.75 7.24 4.90
CA TYR A 291 10.18 8.59 4.74
C TYR A 291 11.14 9.59 4.08
#